data_AF-A0A936IAU4-F1
#
_entry.id   AF-A0A936IAU4-F1
#
_cell.length_a   1.000
_cell.length_b   1.000
_cell.length_c   1.000
_cell.angle_alpha   90.00
_cell.angle_beta   90.00
_cell.angle_gamma   90.00
#
_symmetry.space_group_name_H-M   'P 1'
#
loop_
_entity.id
_entity.type
_entity.pdbx_description
1 polymer ?
#
loop_
_entity_poly.entity_id
_entity_poly.type
_entity_poly.pdbx_seq_one_letter_code
_entity_poly.pdbx_strand_id
1 'polypeptide(L)'
;MLKLALIGNPNSGKSSVFNALTGLHQKVGNYPGVTVEVHSGVIKGLHHEPIEIIDFPGAYSLHSNTSDEFLLTQALLDEKASFQPDAILYIADIQLLDKQLLLLTQIIDLKIPVLVCLSNCDQVDQKTIDVHKRFMEQKLLCKTIPVSTKTALNLELLKTEIKNLRAFIENASAKEIFFKLSPELLEEFEQSKDQQAPYHFYLWKHYAQRIDEFTSQQTFDKKITEPPN
;
A
#
# COMPACT_ATOMS: atom_id res chain seq x y z
N MET A 1 -13.62 2.76 -11.02
CA MET A 1 -13.36 3.15 -9.62
C MET A 1 -11.93 2.76 -9.34
N LEU A 2 -11.10 3.70 -8.91
CA LEU A 2 -9.71 3.40 -8.55
C LEU A 2 -9.62 2.94 -7.10
N LYS A 3 -8.64 2.10 -6.81
CA LYS A 3 -8.36 1.52 -5.50
C LYS A 3 -6.98 1.97 -5.02
N LEU A 4 -6.94 2.67 -3.90
CA LEU A 4 -5.73 3.18 -3.27
C LEU A 4 -5.50 2.47 -1.93
N ALA A 5 -4.45 1.67 -1.81
CA ALA A 5 -4.05 1.11 -0.53
C ALA A 5 -3.23 2.15 0.26
N LEU A 6 -3.64 2.44 1.48
CA LEU A 6 -2.87 3.26 2.42
C LEU A 6 -2.09 2.31 3.34
N ILE A 7 -0.77 2.32 3.19
CA ILE A 7 0.14 1.34 3.81
C ILE A 7 1.26 2.10 4.52
N GLY A 8 1.76 1.57 5.63
CA GLY A 8 2.92 2.12 6.32
C GLY A 8 3.17 1.34 7.60
N ASN A 9 4.31 1.59 8.24
CA ASN A 9 4.62 0.96 9.51
C ASN A 9 3.66 1.43 10.61
N PRO A 10 3.50 0.64 11.70
CA PRO A 10 2.80 1.12 12.89
C PRO A 10 3.37 2.46 13.36
N ASN A 11 2.49 3.33 13.87
CA ASN A 11 2.82 4.67 14.36
C ASN A 11 3.42 5.66 13.32
N SER A 12 3.35 5.36 12.02
CA SER A 12 3.84 6.25 10.94
C SER A 12 2.99 7.50 10.68
N GLY A 13 1.93 7.75 11.45
CA GLY A 13 0.95 8.81 11.13
C GLY A 13 -0.14 8.39 10.15
N LYS A 14 -0.20 7.09 9.83
CA LYS A 14 -1.14 6.46 8.91
C LYS A 14 -2.61 6.87 9.10
N SER A 15 -3.17 6.64 10.28
CA SER A 15 -4.56 6.98 10.61
C SER A 15 -4.82 8.49 10.60
N SER A 16 -3.84 9.31 10.97
CA SER A 16 -3.96 10.78 10.90
C SER A 16 -4.11 11.27 9.47
N VAL A 17 -3.31 10.71 8.55
CA VAL A 17 -3.40 11.03 7.12
C VAL A 17 -4.72 10.50 6.54
N PHE A 18 -5.09 9.25 6.85
CA PHE A 18 -6.37 8.68 6.42
C PHE A 18 -7.56 9.58 6.80
N ASN A 19 -7.67 9.94 8.08
CA ASN A 19 -8.74 10.82 8.58
C ASN A 19 -8.73 12.19 7.89
N ALA A 20 -7.55 12.75 7.61
CA ALA A 20 -7.42 14.04 6.93
C ALA A 20 -7.85 13.98 5.44
N LEU A 21 -7.79 12.80 4.83
CA LEU A 21 -8.22 12.56 3.45
C LEU A 21 -9.73 12.26 3.34
N THR A 22 -10.26 11.45 4.25
CA THR A 22 -11.62 10.90 4.16
C THR A 22 -12.66 11.70 4.96
N GLY A 23 -12.24 12.40 6.01
CA GLY A 23 -13.12 13.14 6.90
C GLY A 23 -14.22 12.25 7.48
N LEU A 24 -15.48 12.68 7.38
CA LEU A 24 -16.65 11.94 7.90
C LEU A 24 -17.11 10.80 6.98
N HIS A 25 -16.49 10.60 5.81
CA HIS A 25 -16.92 9.61 4.82
C HIS A 25 -16.19 8.25 4.95
N GLN A 26 -15.72 7.94 6.15
CA GLN A 26 -15.08 6.66 6.45
C GLN A 26 -16.09 5.62 6.95
N LYS A 27 -15.77 4.36 6.70
CA LYS A 27 -16.46 3.18 7.22
C LYS A 27 -15.42 2.31 7.92
N VAL A 28 -15.83 1.72 9.03
CA VAL A 28 -15.07 0.67 9.70
C VAL A 28 -15.79 -0.63 9.43
N GLY A 29 -15.05 -1.64 8.98
CA GLY A 29 -15.61 -2.95 8.70
C GLY A 29 -14.52 -4.00 8.70
N ASN A 30 -14.94 -5.26 8.66
CA ASN A 30 -14.01 -6.36 8.51
C ASN A 30 -13.61 -6.49 7.05
N TYR A 31 -12.32 -6.74 6.80
CA TYR A 31 -11.89 -7.06 5.45
C TYR A 31 -12.58 -8.36 5.01
N PRO A 32 -13.05 -8.48 3.76
CA PRO A 32 -13.95 -9.57 3.37
C PRO A 32 -13.43 -10.97 3.77
N GLY A 33 -14.18 -11.64 4.63
CA GLY A 33 -13.93 -13.01 5.09
C GLY A 33 -12.85 -13.18 6.16
N VAL A 34 -12.39 -12.09 6.79
CA VAL A 34 -11.42 -12.15 7.89
C VAL A 34 -11.91 -11.31 9.06
N THR A 35 -11.42 -11.57 10.27
CA THR A 35 -11.76 -10.80 11.48
C THR A 35 -10.93 -9.53 11.63
N VAL A 36 -10.07 -9.23 10.66
CA VAL A 36 -9.19 -8.06 10.70
C VAL A 36 -9.99 -6.83 10.27
N GLU A 37 -10.04 -5.85 11.17
CA GLU A 37 -10.70 -4.57 10.94
C GLU A 37 -9.88 -3.73 9.94
N VAL A 38 -10.57 -3.17 8.95
CA VAL A 38 -10.01 -2.20 8.00
C VAL A 38 -10.88 -0.95 7.99
N HIS A 39 -10.21 0.20 7.84
CA HIS A 39 -10.91 1.46 7.63
C HIS A 39 -10.94 1.73 6.14
N SER A 40 -12.11 2.02 5.58
CA SER A 40 -12.26 2.36 4.18
C SER A 40 -12.99 3.69 4.01
N GLY A 41 -12.79 4.34 2.89
CA GLY A 41 -13.50 5.57 2.55
C GLY A 41 -13.54 5.77 1.04
N VAL A 42 -14.43 6.63 0.59
CA VAL A 42 -14.51 7.01 -0.83
C VAL A 42 -14.29 8.50 -0.94
N ILE A 43 -13.31 8.88 -1.74
CA ILE A 43 -13.03 10.27 -2.08
C ILE A 43 -13.29 10.49 -3.57
N LYS A 44 -13.57 11.74 -3.93
CA LYS A 44 -13.79 12.14 -5.33
C LYS A 44 -12.47 12.58 -5.95
N GLY A 45 -12.01 11.86 -6.95
CA GLY A 45 -10.93 12.24 -7.84
C GLY A 45 -11.32 13.33 -8.84
N LEU A 46 -10.43 13.61 -9.80
CA LEU A 46 -10.75 14.48 -10.93
C LEU A 46 -11.97 13.95 -11.70
N HIS A 47 -12.74 14.88 -12.28
CA HIS A 47 -13.97 14.57 -13.03
C HIS A 47 -14.97 13.70 -12.25
N HIS A 48 -14.93 13.76 -10.91
CA HIS A 48 -15.77 12.97 -10.00
C HIS A 48 -15.55 11.46 -10.09
N GLU A 49 -14.40 10.99 -10.60
CA GLU A 49 -14.03 9.58 -10.53
C GLU A 49 -13.93 9.12 -9.07
N PRO A 50 -14.66 8.07 -8.64
CA PRO A 50 -14.55 7.59 -7.26
C PRO A 50 -13.21 6.86 -7.06
N ILE A 51 -12.54 7.21 -5.96
CA ILE A 51 -11.34 6.54 -5.46
C ILE A 51 -11.68 5.93 -4.11
N GLU A 52 -11.66 4.61 -4.05
CA GLU A 52 -11.75 3.85 -2.81
C GLU A 52 -10.37 3.82 -2.16
N ILE A 53 -10.30 4.26 -0.90
CA ILE A 53 -9.10 4.18 -0.07
C ILE A 53 -9.32 3.18 1.04
N ILE A 54 -8.39 2.24 1.23
CA ILE A 54 -8.38 1.30 2.35
C ILE A 54 -7.12 1.54 3.17
N ASP A 55 -7.31 1.80 4.47
CA ASP A 55 -6.23 1.81 5.46
C ASP A 55 -5.97 0.38 5.94
N PHE A 56 -4.82 -0.18 5.53
CA PHE A 56 -4.39 -1.50 5.97
C PHE A 56 -3.77 -1.44 7.37
N PRO A 57 -3.78 -2.55 8.14
CA PRO A 57 -2.99 -2.65 9.36
C PRO A 57 -1.53 -2.27 9.14
N GLY A 58 -0.90 -1.68 10.15
CA GLY A 58 0.51 -1.34 10.06
C GLY A 58 1.37 -2.60 9.97
N ALA A 59 2.30 -2.64 9.02
CA ALA A 59 3.19 -3.77 8.82
C ALA A 59 4.66 -3.34 8.86
N TYR A 60 5.57 -4.24 9.23
CA TYR A 60 7.02 -3.97 9.14
C TYR A 60 7.68 -4.58 7.91
N SER A 61 7.07 -5.59 7.32
CA SER A 61 7.51 -6.23 6.08
C SER A 61 6.36 -6.99 5.42
N LEU A 62 6.52 -7.40 4.16
CA LEU A 62 5.62 -8.35 3.50
C LEU A 62 5.89 -9.81 3.89
N HIS A 63 6.96 -10.07 4.66
CA HIS A 63 7.19 -11.36 5.31
C HIS A 63 6.42 -11.42 6.62
N SER A 64 5.11 -11.63 6.50
CA SER A 64 4.17 -11.53 7.62
C SER A 64 4.42 -12.57 8.70
N ASN A 65 4.60 -12.12 9.95
CA ASN A 65 4.66 -13.00 11.12
C ASN A 65 3.32 -13.10 11.86
N THR A 66 2.39 -12.17 11.59
CA THR A 66 1.07 -12.10 12.24
C THR A 66 -0.06 -12.25 11.21
N SER A 67 -1.29 -12.45 11.69
CA SER A 67 -2.50 -12.43 10.85
C SER A 67 -2.70 -11.07 10.17
N ASP A 68 -2.44 -9.99 10.90
CA ASP A 68 -2.72 -8.62 10.46
C ASP A 68 -1.72 -8.19 9.37
N GLU A 69 -0.45 -8.57 9.52
CA GLU A 69 0.54 -8.37 8.45
C GLU A 69 0.26 -9.27 7.24
N PHE A 70 -0.23 -10.49 7.47
CA PHE A 70 -0.54 -11.42 6.38
C PHE A 70 -1.71 -10.92 5.53
N LEU A 71 -2.67 -10.19 6.10
CA LEU A 71 -3.74 -9.54 5.35
C LEU A 71 -3.18 -8.61 4.27
N LEU A 72 -2.19 -7.78 4.62
CA LEU A 72 -1.55 -6.89 3.67
C LEU A 72 -0.86 -7.68 2.55
N THR A 73 -0.08 -8.69 2.92
CA THR A 73 0.61 -9.56 1.94
C THR A 73 -0.40 -10.23 1.02
N GLN A 74 -1.49 -10.79 1.55
CA GLN A 74 -2.53 -11.42 0.75
C GLN A 74 -3.22 -10.43 -0.19
N ALA A 75 -3.59 -9.25 0.29
CA ALA A 75 -4.25 -8.22 -0.54
C ALA A 75 -3.36 -7.69 -1.66
N LEU A 76 -2.03 -7.70 -1.50
CA LEU A 76 -1.08 -7.26 -2.52
C LEU A 76 -0.69 -8.36 -3.52
N LEU A 77 -0.85 -9.63 -3.14
CA LEU A 77 -0.41 -10.77 -3.97
C LEU A 77 -1.55 -11.47 -4.70
N ASP A 78 -2.71 -11.62 -4.05
CA ASP A 78 -3.83 -12.39 -4.58
C ASP A 78 -4.67 -11.53 -5.55
N GLU A 79 -4.60 -11.83 -6.84
CA GLU A 79 -5.43 -11.19 -7.87
C GLU A 79 -6.93 -11.42 -7.65
N LYS A 80 -7.31 -12.47 -6.90
CA LYS A 80 -8.70 -12.74 -6.54
C LYS A 80 -9.12 -12.03 -5.26
N ALA A 81 -8.21 -11.32 -4.61
CA ALA A 81 -8.55 -10.55 -3.42
C ALA A 81 -9.67 -9.54 -3.75
N SER A 82 -10.55 -9.31 -2.77
CA SER A 82 -11.63 -8.33 -2.90
C SER A 82 -11.11 -6.91 -3.23
N PHE A 83 -9.87 -6.63 -2.84
CA PHE A 83 -9.18 -5.38 -3.08
C PHE A 83 -7.79 -5.63 -3.65
N GLN A 84 -7.63 -5.34 -4.94
CA GLN A 84 -6.33 -5.22 -5.61
C GLN A 84 -6.06 -3.73 -5.83
N PRO A 85 -5.01 -3.14 -5.24
CA PRO A 85 -4.75 -1.71 -5.37
C PRO A 85 -4.20 -1.34 -6.75
N ASP A 86 -4.77 -0.29 -7.34
CA ASP A 86 -4.21 0.36 -8.54
C ASP A 86 -2.96 1.20 -8.20
N ALA A 87 -2.88 1.65 -6.94
CA ALA A 87 -1.76 2.41 -6.42
C ALA A 87 -1.66 2.27 -4.90
N ILE A 88 -0.50 2.65 -4.37
CA ILE A 88 -0.20 2.65 -2.94
C ILE A 88 0.15 4.08 -2.50
N LEU A 89 -0.51 4.54 -1.45
CA LEU A 89 -0.10 5.69 -0.66
C LEU A 89 0.71 5.17 0.53
N TYR A 90 2.04 5.22 0.42
CA TYR A 90 2.92 4.77 1.48
C TYR A 90 3.18 5.90 2.49
N ILE A 91 2.82 5.69 3.75
CA ILE A 91 3.02 6.66 4.83
C ILE A 91 4.33 6.33 5.55
N ALA A 92 5.28 7.26 5.50
CA ALA A 92 6.60 7.15 6.14
C ALA A 92 6.81 8.30 7.12
N ASP A 93 7.10 8.00 8.38
CA ASP A 93 7.47 9.01 9.37
C ASP A 93 8.91 9.46 9.13
N ILE A 94 9.10 10.75 8.92
CA ILE A 94 10.41 11.34 8.66
C ILE A 94 11.47 11.02 9.71
N GLN A 95 11.08 10.75 10.96
CA GLN A 95 12.00 10.44 12.05
C GLN A 95 12.43 8.95 12.09
N LEU A 96 11.73 8.07 11.36
CA LEU A 96 11.88 6.62 11.46
C LEU A 96 12.21 5.94 10.12
N LEU A 97 12.63 6.72 9.12
CA LEU A 97 12.80 6.25 7.75
C LEU A 97 13.67 5.01 7.63
N ASP A 98 14.80 4.93 8.34
CA ASP A 98 15.73 3.78 8.26
C ASP A 98 15.02 2.43 8.48
N LYS A 99 14.04 2.39 9.39
CA LYS A 99 13.26 1.17 9.69
C LYS A 99 12.12 0.94 8.70
N GLN A 100 11.62 2.01 8.09
CA GLN A 100 10.47 1.98 7.18
C GLN A 100 10.90 1.68 5.73
N LEU A 101 12.16 1.96 5.38
CA LEU A 101 12.70 1.69 4.05
C LEU A 101 12.60 0.22 3.65
N LEU A 102 12.70 -0.73 4.61
CA LEU A 102 12.54 -2.16 4.32
C LEU A 102 11.19 -2.48 3.67
N LEU A 103 10.09 -2.07 4.30
CA LEU A 103 8.75 -2.31 3.75
C LEU A 103 8.55 -1.53 2.45
N LEU A 104 9.02 -0.28 2.38
CA LEU A 104 8.90 0.53 1.18
C LEU A 104 9.58 -0.12 -0.03
N THR A 105 10.80 -0.63 0.11
CA THR A 105 11.51 -1.28 -1.00
C THR A 105 10.81 -2.55 -1.46
N GLN A 106 10.25 -3.34 -0.53
CA GLN A 106 9.45 -4.53 -0.85
C GLN A 106 8.19 -4.17 -1.64
N ILE A 107 7.51 -3.09 -1.25
CA ILE A 107 6.34 -2.58 -1.96
C ILE A 107 6.72 -2.08 -3.36
N ILE A 108 7.84 -1.37 -3.49
CA ILE A 108 8.34 -0.90 -4.80
C ILE A 108 8.63 -2.08 -5.72
N ASP A 109 9.19 -3.16 -5.19
CA ASP A 109 9.55 -4.36 -5.95
C ASP A 109 8.33 -5.14 -6.47
N LEU A 110 7.14 -4.89 -5.92
CA LEU A 110 5.86 -5.39 -6.48
C LEU A 110 5.42 -4.62 -7.74
N LYS A 111 6.10 -3.53 -8.11
CA LYS A 111 5.81 -2.67 -9.27
C LYS A 111 4.42 -2.02 -9.28
N ILE A 112 3.75 -1.98 -8.14
CA ILE A 112 2.53 -1.19 -7.97
C ILE A 112 2.94 0.30 -7.88
N PRO A 113 2.25 1.25 -8.53
CA PRO A 113 2.55 2.68 -8.41
C PRO A 113 2.53 3.17 -6.97
N VAL A 114 3.63 3.76 -6.49
CA VAL A 114 3.78 4.23 -5.10
C VAL A 114 3.94 5.74 -5.02
N LEU A 115 3.00 6.39 -4.35
CA LEU A 115 3.10 7.77 -3.86
C LEU A 115 3.52 7.74 -2.39
N VAL A 116 4.61 8.42 -2.03
CA VAL A 116 5.08 8.49 -0.64
C VAL A 116 4.54 9.77 0.01
N CYS A 117 3.87 9.60 1.14
CA CYS A 117 3.58 10.67 2.08
C CYS A 117 4.62 10.61 3.20
N LEU A 118 5.54 11.57 3.19
CA LEU A 118 6.53 11.73 4.24
C LEU A 118 5.88 12.50 5.40
N SER A 119 5.34 11.80 6.38
CA SER A 119 4.54 12.34 7.48
C SER A 119 5.40 12.98 8.58
N ASN A 120 4.72 13.62 9.54
CA ASN A 120 5.32 14.22 10.74
C ASN A 120 6.44 15.23 10.45
N CYS A 121 6.39 15.89 9.29
CA CYS A 121 7.41 16.85 8.87
C CYS A 121 7.51 18.10 9.75
N ASP A 122 6.54 18.37 10.62
CA ASP A 122 6.62 19.44 11.62
C ASP A 122 7.61 19.15 12.76
N GLN A 123 8.12 17.91 12.84
CA GLN A 123 9.06 17.48 13.88
C GLN A 123 10.53 17.69 13.51
N VAL A 124 10.83 18.12 12.27
CA VAL A 124 12.20 18.32 11.79
C VAL A 124 12.32 19.63 11.01
N ASP A 125 13.56 20.05 10.72
CA ASP A 125 13.81 21.25 9.94
C ASP A 125 13.59 21.05 8.42
N GLN A 126 13.45 22.15 7.69
CA GLN A 126 13.23 22.12 6.23
C GLN A 126 14.37 21.42 5.49
N LYS A 127 15.61 21.55 5.97
CA LYS A 127 16.78 20.93 5.35
C LYS A 127 16.67 19.40 5.40
N THR A 128 16.22 18.85 6.52
CA THR A 128 15.99 17.42 6.73
C THR A 128 14.88 16.91 5.81
N ILE A 129 13.77 17.67 5.70
CA ILE A 129 12.69 17.38 4.75
C ILE A 129 13.24 17.29 3.33
N ASP A 130 14.01 18.28 2.88
CA ASP A 130 14.52 18.35 1.52
C ASP A 130 15.48 17.19 1.19
N VAL A 131 16.33 16.80 2.15
CA VAL A 131 17.25 15.67 2.00
C VAL A 131 16.47 14.37 1.81
N HIS A 132 15.50 14.08 2.68
CA HIS A 132 14.73 12.85 2.60
C HIS A 132 13.80 12.81 1.38
N LYS A 133 13.13 13.92 1.07
CA LYS A 133 12.34 14.03 -0.17
C LYS A 133 13.20 13.74 -1.40
N ARG A 134 14.38 14.35 -1.49
CA ARG A 134 15.31 14.13 -2.60
C ARG A 134 15.78 12.67 -2.66
N PHE A 135 16.08 12.06 -1.53
CA PHE A 135 16.44 10.64 -1.47
C PHE A 135 15.33 9.76 -2.05
N MET A 136 14.08 9.92 -1.60
CA MET A 136 12.95 9.14 -2.09
C MET A 136 12.72 9.33 -3.60
N GLU A 137 12.81 10.56 -4.09
CA GLU A 137 12.56 10.86 -5.51
C GLU A 137 13.71 10.42 -6.43
N GLN A 138 14.97 10.56 -6.02
CA GLN A 138 16.12 10.28 -6.87
C GLN A 138 16.66 8.85 -6.74
N LYS A 139 16.54 8.24 -5.56
CA LYS A 139 17.07 6.90 -5.30
C LYS A 139 16.00 5.82 -5.36
N LEU A 140 14.78 6.13 -4.90
CA LEU A 140 13.67 5.18 -4.91
C LEU A 140 12.68 5.43 -6.05
N LEU A 141 12.88 6.49 -6.83
CA LEU A 141 12.00 6.89 -7.94
C LEU A 141 10.53 7.02 -7.49
N CYS A 142 10.32 7.43 -6.24
CA CYS A 142 9.01 7.59 -5.64
C CYS A 142 8.67 9.08 -5.53
N LYS A 143 7.58 9.48 -6.18
CA LYS A 143 7.00 10.81 -5.95
C LYS A 143 6.70 10.94 -4.45
N THR A 144 7.20 12.01 -3.84
CA THR A 144 7.18 12.15 -2.38
C THR A 144 6.63 13.51 -1.98
N ILE A 145 5.60 13.52 -1.15
CA ILE A 145 4.99 14.73 -0.60
C ILE A 145 5.29 14.80 0.90
N PRO A 146 6.08 15.77 1.38
CA PRO A 146 6.25 16.03 2.81
C PRO A 146 4.97 16.59 3.41
N VAL A 147 4.47 16.01 4.50
CA VAL A 147 3.16 16.33 5.09
C VAL A 147 3.26 16.45 6.61
N SER A 148 2.50 17.38 7.16
CA SER A 148 2.11 17.36 8.57
C SER A 148 0.61 17.58 8.68
N THR A 149 -0.10 16.63 9.28
CA THR A 149 -1.53 16.80 9.57
C THR A 149 -1.77 17.79 10.70
N LYS A 150 -0.80 17.96 11.61
CA LYS A 150 -0.86 18.88 12.75
C LYS A 150 -0.81 20.34 12.31
N THR A 151 0.09 20.68 11.39
CA THR A 151 0.26 22.05 10.86
C THR A 151 -0.44 22.26 9.52
N ALA A 152 -1.09 21.22 8.98
CA ALA A 152 -1.67 21.16 7.64
C ALA A 152 -0.65 21.40 6.49
N LEU A 153 0.66 21.24 6.76
CA LEU A 153 1.71 21.34 5.75
C LEU A 153 1.43 20.38 4.59
N ASN A 154 1.31 20.94 3.37
CA ASN A 154 1.09 20.24 2.09
C ASN A 154 -0.09 19.26 2.06
N LEU A 155 -1.03 19.33 3.00
CA LEU A 155 -2.18 18.42 3.01
C LEU A 155 -3.05 18.58 1.77
N GLU A 156 -3.26 19.82 1.31
CA GLU A 156 -4.00 20.10 0.07
C GLU A 156 -3.25 19.65 -1.19
N LEU A 157 -1.92 19.72 -1.17
CA LEU A 157 -1.08 19.16 -2.24
C LEU A 157 -1.26 17.63 -2.30
N LEU A 158 -1.16 16.94 -1.15
CA LEU A 158 -1.39 15.48 -1.08
C LEU A 158 -2.78 15.11 -1.62
N LYS A 159 -3.84 15.82 -1.20
CA LYS A 159 -5.20 15.60 -1.71
C LYS A 159 -5.28 15.82 -3.22
N THR A 160 -4.59 16.83 -3.75
CA THR A 160 -4.57 17.12 -5.19
C THR A 160 -3.89 15.99 -5.96
N GLU A 161 -2.77 15.48 -5.47
CA GLU A 161 -2.09 14.33 -6.07
C GLU A 161 -2.94 13.07 -6.08
N ILE A 162 -3.63 12.80 -4.97
CA ILE A 162 -4.56 11.67 -4.88
C ILE A 162 -5.78 11.89 -5.80
N LYS A 163 -6.29 13.11 -5.94
CA LYS A 163 -7.37 13.37 -6.92
C LYS A 163 -6.93 13.08 -8.36
N ASN A 164 -5.64 13.27 -8.64
CA ASN A 164 -5.00 13.01 -9.92
C ASN A 164 -4.47 11.57 -10.05
N LEU A 165 -4.93 10.62 -9.21
CA LEU A 165 -4.35 9.28 -9.10
C LEU A 165 -4.27 8.54 -10.44
N ARG A 166 -5.29 8.67 -11.31
CA ARG A 166 -5.28 8.10 -12.67
C ARG A 166 -4.06 8.55 -13.47
N ALA A 167 -3.85 9.85 -13.56
CA ALA A 167 -2.70 10.41 -14.27
C ALA A 167 -1.38 10.01 -13.59
N PHE A 168 -1.36 9.91 -12.25
CA PHE A 168 -0.18 9.41 -11.54
C PHE A 168 0.17 7.96 -11.94
N ILE A 169 -0.84 7.07 -12.00
CA ILE A 169 -0.68 5.68 -12.41
C ILE A 169 -0.20 5.59 -13.87
N GLU A 170 -0.82 6.34 -14.77
CA GLU A 170 -0.48 6.35 -16.21
C GLU A 170 0.94 6.86 -16.48
N ASN A 171 1.46 7.76 -15.64
CA ASN A 171 2.83 8.29 -15.74
C ASN A 171 3.83 7.51 -14.88
N ALA A 172 3.42 6.46 -14.17
CA ALA A 172 4.31 5.67 -13.36
C ALA A 172 5.29 4.91 -14.28
N SER A 173 6.55 5.34 -14.32
CA SER A 173 7.60 4.66 -15.07
C SER A 173 7.93 3.32 -14.42
N ALA A 174 8.34 2.34 -15.24
CA ALA A 174 8.94 1.11 -14.74
C ALA A 174 10.14 1.45 -13.84
N LYS A 175 10.05 1.06 -12.56
CA LYS A 175 11.12 1.24 -11.59
C LYS A 175 12.11 0.09 -11.67
N GLU A 176 13.38 0.37 -11.44
CA GLU A 176 14.36 -0.68 -11.17
C GLU A 176 13.95 -1.42 -9.89
N ILE A 177 14.10 -2.74 -9.92
CA ILE A 177 13.78 -3.63 -8.79
C ILE A 177 15.04 -3.75 -7.93
N PHE A 178 14.89 -3.60 -6.62
CA PHE A 178 15.96 -3.82 -5.65
C PHE A 178 16.21 -5.31 -5.43
N PHE A 179 15.14 -6.09 -5.30
CA PHE A 179 15.19 -7.53 -5.15
C PHE A 179 15.64 -8.25 -6.43
N LYS A 180 16.55 -9.21 -6.26
CA LYS A 180 17.03 -10.09 -7.32
C LYS A 180 16.73 -11.54 -6.95
N LEU A 181 16.10 -12.25 -7.88
CA LEU A 181 15.91 -13.70 -7.76
C LEU A 181 17.25 -14.41 -7.79
N SER A 182 17.34 -15.57 -7.12
CA SER A 182 18.45 -16.50 -7.36
C SER A 182 18.38 -17.03 -8.79
N PRO A 183 19.49 -17.51 -9.38
CA PRO A 183 19.49 -18.04 -10.74
C PRO A 183 18.43 -19.13 -10.97
N GLU A 184 18.24 -20.00 -9.97
CA GLU A 184 17.27 -21.10 -10.03
C GLU A 184 15.83 -20.56 -10.08
N LEU A 185 15.50 -19.61 -9.20
CA LEU A 185 14.16 -19.01 -9.17
C LEU A 185 13.89 -18.10 -10.37
N LEU A 186 14.92 -17.48 -10.93
CA LEU A 186 14.81 -16.67 -12.14
C LEU A 186 14.43 -17.54 -13.35
N GLU A 187 15.08 -18.70 -13.51
CA GLU A 187 14.74 -19.65 -14.56
C GLU A 187 13.28 -20.12 -14.42
N GLU A 188 12.85 -20.43 -13.20
CA GLU A 188 11.45 -20.81 -12.94
C GLU A 188 10.45 -19.67 -13.24
N PHE A 189 10.79 -18.43 -12.90
CA PHE A 189 9.97 -17.25 -13.22
C PHE A 189 9.86 -17.02 -14.72
N GLU A 190 10.96 -17.14 -15.47
CA GLU A 190 10.95 -17.00 -16.93
C GLU A 190 10.11 -18.11 -17.61
N GLN A 191 10.13 -19.32 -17.06
CA GLN A 191 9.35 -20.46 -17.57
C GLN A 191 7.86 -20.35 -17.26
N SER A 192 7.48 -19.76 -16.11
CA SER A 192 6.07 -19.65 -15.69
C SER A 192 5.25 -18.74 -16.61
N LYS A 193 5.90 -17.87 -17.39
CA LYS A 193 5.28 -16.80 -18.19
C LYS A 193 4.41 -15.85 -17.34
N ASP A 194 4.71 -15.77 -16.05
CA ASP A 194 4.06 -14.83 -15.15
C ASP A 194 4.34 -13.39 -15.62
N GLN A 195 3.30 -12.57 -15.65
CA GLN A 195 3.38 -11.16 -16.05
C GLN A 195 3.61 -10.24 -14.85
N GLN A 196 3.55 -10.79 -13.63
CA GLN A 196 3.81 -10.07 -12.40
C GLN A 196 5.30 -9.77 -12.19
N ALA A 197 5.60 -8.98 -11.17
CA ALA A 197 6.97 -8.66 -10.82
C ALA A 197 7.74 -9.90 -10.27
N PRO A 198 9.06 -10.02 -10.52
CA PRO A 198 9.89 -11.07 -9.92
C PRO A 198 9.73 -11.24 -8.40
N TYR A 199 9.54 -10.13 -7.67
CA TYR A 199 9.33 -10.18 -6.23
C TYR A 199 7.92 -10.67 -5.85
N HIS A 200 6.90 -10.35 -6.65
CA HIS A 200 5.57 -10.95 -6.50
C HIS A 200 5.66 -12.46 -6.66
N PHE A 201 6.30 -12.97 -7.72
CA PHE A 201 6.50 -14.41 -7.93
C PHE A 201 7.21 -15.09 -6.74
N TYR A 202 8.27 -14.47 -6.22
CA TYR A 202 8.98 -14.97 -5.04
C TYR A 202 8.06 -15.09 -3.81
N LEU A 203 7.31 -14.03 -3.51
CA LEU A 203 6.36 -14.04 -2.39
C LEU A 203 5.21 -15.02 -2.62
N TRP A 204 4.70 -15.11 -3.85
CA TRP A 204 3.65 -16.06 -4.22
C TRP A 204 4.10 -17.50 -3.97
N LYS A 205 5.30 -17.87 -4.40
CA LYS A 205 5.87 -19.19 -4.10
C LYS A 205 5.92 -19.51 -2.60
N HIS A 206 6.18 -18.50 -1.77
CA HIS A 206 6.26 -18.68 -0.33
C HIS A 206 4.88 -18.73 0.34
N TYR A 207 3.91 -17.96 -0.16
CA TYR A 207 2.63 -17.75 0.52
C TYR A 207 1.42 -18.38 -0.17
N ALA A 208 1.53 -18.93 -1.38
CA ALA A 208 0.39 -19.43 -2.16
C ALA A 208 -0.52 -20.40 -1.38
N GLN A 209 0.07 -21.40 -0.71
CA GLN A 209 -0.71 -22.35 0.09
C GLN A 209 -1.48 -21.65 1.22
N ARG A 210 -0.81 -20.74 1.93
CA ARG A 210 -1.43 -19.98 3.03
C ARG A 210 -2.51 -19.02 2.50
N ILE A 211 -2.32 -18.45 1.32
CA ILE A 211 -3.33 -17.61 0.63
C ILE A 211 -4.54 -18.46 0.26
N ASP A 212 -4.34 -19.64 -0.34
CA ASP A 212 -5.43 -20.54 -0.71
C ASP A 212 -6.23 -21.00 0.52
N GLU A 213 -5.56 -21.36 1.61
CA GLU A 213 -6.18 -21.72 2.89
C GLU A 213 -7.00 -20.54 3.46
N PHE A 214 -6.42 -19.35 3.47
CA PHE A 214 -7.04 -18.14 3.97
C PHE A 214 -8.27 -17.73 3.14
N THR A 215 -8.16 -17.74 1.81
CA THR A 215 -9.25 -17.44 0.87
C THR A 215 -10.37 -18.50 0.95
N SER A 216 -10.03 -19.76 1.20
CA SER A 216 -11.02 -20.82 1.43
C SER A 216 -11.81 -20.62 2.71
N GLN A 217 -11.15 -20.20 3.81
CA GLN A 217 -11.82 -19.81 5.06
C GLN A 217 -12.74 -18.61 4.85
N GLN A 218 -12.29 -17.58 4.12
CA GLN A 218 -13.11 -16.40 3.77
C GLN A 218 -14.42 -16.78 3.06
N THR A 219 -14.34 -17.72 2.11
CA THR A 219 -15.49 -18.18 1.32
C THR A 219 -16.48 -18.99 2.17
N PHE A 220 -15.96 -19.76 3.11
CA PHE A 220 -16.77 -20.55 4.05
C PHE A 220 -17.54 -19.65 5.03
N ASP A 221 -16.87 -18.67 5.64
CA ASP A 221 -17.50 -17.76 6.62
C ASP A 221 -18.60 -16.90 5.98
N LYS A 222 -18.39 -16.40 4.75
CA LYS A 222 -19.44 -15.67 4.01
C LYS A 222 -20.72 -16.47 3.85
N LYS A 223 -20.63 -17.76 3.49
CA LYS A 223 -21.79 -18.65 3.32
C LYS A 223 -22.57 -18.90 4.60
N ILE A 224 -21.96 -18.75 5.77
CA ILE A 224 -22.63 -18.91 7.07
C ILE A 224 -23.32 -17.61 7.49
N THR A 225 -22.76 -16.46 7.11
CA THR A 225 -23.29 -15.14 7.52
C THR A 225 -24.38 -14.57 6.59
N GLU A 226 -24.57 -15.12 5.40
CA GLU A 226 -25.68 -14.73 4.52
C GLU A 226 -26.99 -15.40 4.97
N PRO A 227 -28.11 -14.66 5.11
CA PRO A 227 -29.39 -15.26 5.48
C PRO A 227 -29.84 -16.25 4.39
N PRO A 228 -30.48 -17.37 4.73
CA PRO A 228 -31.00 -18.29 3.73
C PRO A 228 -32.02 -17.57 2.84
N ASN A 229 -31.84 -17.74 1.52
CA ASN A 229 -32.76 -17.24 0.48
C ASN A 229 -34.21 -17.67 0.69
#